data_AF-R7XS57-F1
#
_entry.id   AF-R7XS57-F1
#
_cell.length_a   1.000
_cell.length_b   1.000
_cell.length_c   1.000
_cell.angle_alpha   90.00
_cell.angle_beta   90.00
_cell.angle_gamma   90.00
#
_symmetry.space_group_name_H-M   'P 1'
#
loop_
_entity.id
_entity.type
_entity.pdbx_description
1 polymer ?
#
loop_
_entity_poly.entity_id
_entity_poly.type
_entity_poly.pdbx_seq_one_letter_code
_entity_poly.pdbx_strand_id
1 'polypeptide(L)'
;MGKAAQAQAGRDRARDARLKAARERRLKLDPDQLAREQRIDEAAVDVEVAWEERAQAEQAVADAEVAASAAIERILAERLAVKDVVHLTGLDQATVRRLRQLETDGDDDDDDETGDTSRSRHHC
;
A
#
# COMPACT_ATOMS: atom_id res chain seq x y z
N MET A 1 62.25 32.52 -26.33
CA MET A 1 60.97 31.77 -26.33
C MET A 1 59.91 32.59 -27.06
N GLY A 2 59.19 32.00 -28.02
CA GLY A 2 58.30 32.74 -28.93
C GLY A 2 56.87 32.94 -28.38
N LYS A 3 56.25 34.08 -28.71
CA LYS A 3 54.87 34.45 -28.32
C LYS A 3 53.83 33.35 -28.59
N ALA A 4 54.01 32.58 -29.66
CA ALA A 4 53.12 31.46 -30.01
C ALA A 4 53.12 30.33 -28.96
N ALA A 5 54.29 29.99 -28.40
CA ALA A 5 54.41 28.99 -27.33
C ALA A 5 53.75 29.48 -26.03
N GLN A 6 53.85 30.77 -25.74
CA GLN A 6 53.23 31.38 -24.56
C GLN A 6 51.69 31.42 -24.68
N ALA A 7 51.17 31.73 -25.87
CA ALA A 7 49.74 31.68 -26.17
C ALA A 7 49.19 30.24 -26.08
N GLN A 8 49.92 29.24 -26.60
CA GLN A 8 49.53 27.84 -26.50
C GLN A 8 49.49 27.37 -25.04
N ALA A 9 50.52 27.66 -24.25
CA ALA A 9 50.55 27.34 -22.83
C ALA A 9 49.39 28.01 -22.05
N GLY A 10 48.96 29.21 -22.45
CA GLY A 10 47.76 29.86 -21.89
C GLY A 10 46.46 29.12 -22.22
N ARG A 11 46.32 28.64 -23.46
CA ARG A 11 45.17 27.83 -23.89
C ARG A 11 45.11 26.49 -23.16
N ASP A 12 46.25 25.83 -22.99
CA ASP A 12 46.33 24.53 -22.32
C ASP A 12 45.94 24.66 -20.83
N ARG A 13 46.46 25.67 -20.11
CA ARG A 13 46.02 25.96 -18.73
C ARG A 13 44.53 26.28 -18.63
N ALA A 14 43.99 27.03 -19.59
CA ALA A 14 42.57 27.35 -19.63
C ALA A 14 41.70 26.13 -19.93
N ARG A 15 42.21 25.14 -20.67
CA ARG A 15 41.54 23.86 -20.90
C ARG A 15 41.56 23.00 -19.64
N ASP A 16 42.69 22.93 -18.95
CA ASP A 16 42.84 22.15 -17.72
C ASP A 16 41.96 22.69 -16.59
N ALA A 17 41.88 24.02 -16.45
CA ALA A 17 40.96 24.66 -15.50
C ALA A 17 39.50 24.30 -15.78
N ARG A 18 39.08 24.30 -17.06
CA ARG A 18 37.72 23.90 -17.46
C ARG A 18 37.45 22.42 -17.21
N LEU A 19 38.43 21.54 -17.46
CA LEU A 19 38.32 20.11 -17.17
C LEU A 19 38.20 19.85 -15.67
N LYS A 20 38.98 20.55 -14.85
CA LYS A 20 38.88 20.46 -13.38
C LYS A 20 37.49 20.88 -12.91
N ALA A 21 36.98 22.02 -13.36
CA ALA A 21 35.64 22.50 -13.00
C ALA A 21 34.52 21.55 -13.47
N ALA A 22 34.67 20.91 -14.62
CA ALA A 22 33.72 19.90 -15.09
C ALA A 22 33.69 18.65 -14.20
N ARG A 23 34.87 18.18 -13.76
CA ARG A 23 34.98 17.06 -12.82
C ARG A 23 34.38 17.39 -11.46
N GLU A 24 34.64 18.59 -10.94
CA GLU A 24 34.05 19.05 -9.68
C GLU A 24 32.52 19.15 -9.75
N ARG A 25 31.96 19.60 -10.87
CA ARG A 25 30.50 19.61 -11.07
C ARG A 25 29.92 18.19 -11.09
N ARG A 26 30.57 17.24 -11.78
CA ARG A 26 30.14 15.84 -11.78
C ARG A 26 30.18 15.23 -10.38
N LEU A 27 31.30 15.42 -9.66
CA LEU A 27 31.46 14.91 -8.30
C LEU A 27 30.48 15.51 -7.29
N LYS A 28 29.86 16.66 -7.57
CA LYS A 28 28.78 17.21 -6.74
C LYS A 28 27.42 16.61 -7.07
N LEU A 29 27.20 16.27 -8.34
CA LEU A 29 25.98 15.58 -8.77
C LEU A 29 25.89 14.19 -8.14
N ASP A 30 27.01 13.46 -7.99
CA ASP A 30 26.97 12.09 -7.44
C ASP A 30 26.42 12.05 -5.99
N PRO A 31 26.90 12.85 -5.02
CA PRO A 31 26.31 12.91 -3.67
C PRO A 31 24.89 13.48 -3.64
N ASP A 32 24.59 14.50 -4.45
CA ASP A 32 23.24 15.08 -4.50
C ASP A 32 22.23 14.06 -5.06
N GLN A 33 22.66 13.26 -6.04
CA GLN A 33 21.90 12.16 -6.60
C GLN A 33 21.69 11.06 -5.56
N LEU A 34 22.74 10.60 -4.88
CA LEU A 34 22.62 9.59 -3.83
C LEU A 34 21.70 10.04 -2.70
N ALA A 35 21.82 11.29 -2.25
CA ALA A 35 20.94 11.84 -1.23
C ALA A 35 19.48 11.94 -1.70
N ARG A 36 19.26 12.17 -2.99
CA ARG A 36 17.92 12.14 -3.58
C ARG A 36 17.37 10.72 -3.64
N GLU A 37 18.17 9.75 -4.07
CA GLU A 37 17.80 8.34 -4.14
C GLU A 37 17.44 7.81 -2.74
N GLN A 38 18.26 8.09 -1.72
CA GLN A 38 17.97 7.72 -0.33
C GLN A 38 16.62 8.27 0.16
N ARG A 39 16.34 9.56 -0.08
CA ARG A 39 15.03 10.14 0.30
C ARG A 39 13.86 9.52 -0.46
N ILE A 40 14.08 9.05 -1.69
CA ILE A 40 13.05 8.36 -2.47
C ILE A 40 12.82 6.97 -1.90
N ASP A 41 13.88 6.24 -1.59
CA ASP A 41 13.80 4.90 -1.02
C ASP A 41 13.11 4.95 0.36
N GLU A 42 13.48 5.90 1.21
CA GLU A 42 12.82 6.16 2.50
C GLU A 42 11.33 6.44 2.31
N ALA A 43 10.97 7.37 1.42
CA ALA A 43 9.57 7.70 1.16
C ALA A 43 8.78 6.53 0.54
N ALA A 44 9.42 5.68 -0.26
CA ALA A 44 8.79 4.48 -0.81
C ALA A 44 8.44 3.49 0.30
N VAL A 45 9.37 3.24 1.22
CA VAL A 45 9.13 2.39 2.39
C VAL A 45 8.04 2.97 3.29
N ASP A 46 8.05 4.28 3.54
CA ASP A 46 7.00 4.94 4.35
C ASP A 46 5.60 4.75 3.74
N VAL A 47 5.49 4.81 2.40
CA VAL A 47 4.23 4.53 1.70
C VAL A 47 3.83 3.06 1.88
N GLU A 48 4.74 2.12 1.70
CA GLU A 48 4.46 0.69 1.87
C GLU A 48 3.94 0.39 3.28
N VAL A 49 4.61 0.92 4.32
CA VAL A 49 4.20 0.76 5.72
C VAL A 49 2.83 1.37 5.97
N ALA A 50 2.57 2.60 5.50
CA ALA A 50 1.28 3.24 5.69
C ALA A 50 0.13 2.46 5.00
N TRP A 51 0.39 1.81 3.87
CA TRP A 51 -0.58 0.95 3.20
C TRP A 51 -0.81 -0.36 3.94
N GLU A 52 0.23 -0.95 4.54
CA GLU A 52 0.09 -2.13 5.39
C GLU A 52 -0.74 -1.80 6.65
N GLU A 53 -0.44 -0.69 7.33
CA GLU A 53 -1.21 -0.22 8.48
C GLU A 53 -2.69 0.04 8.12
N ARG A 54 -2.93 0.63 6.94
CA ARG A 54 -4.30 0.80 6.41
C ARG A 54 -4.99 -0.55 6.23
N ALA A 55 -4.33 -1.54 5.63
CA ALA A 55 -4.91 -2.87 5.43
C ALA A 55 -5.21 -3.57 6.76
N GLN A 56 -4.32 -3.44 7.75
CA GLN A 56 -4.57 -3.96 9.11
C GLN A 56 -5.75 -3.26 9.78
N ALA A 57 -5.88 -1.94 9.62
CA ALA A 57 -7.02 -1.19 10.13
C ALA A 57 -8.33 -1.60 9.45
N GLU A 58 -8.32 -1.84 8.14
CA GLU A 58 -9.48 -2.36 7.40
C GLU A 58 -9.90 -3.73 7.92
N GLN A 59 -8.95 -4.64 8.15
CA GLN A 59 -9.24 -5.95 8.73
C GLN A 59 -9.82 -5.82 10.15
N ALA A 60 -9.24 -4.96 11.00
CA ALA A 60 -9.74 -4.73 12.34
C ALA A 60 -11.17 -4.16 12.35
N VAL A 61 -11.52 -3.32 11.36
CA VAL A 61 -12.90 -2.85 11.17
C VAL A 61 -13.82 -4.01 10.80
N ALA A 62 -13.42 -4.86 9.84
CA ALA A 62 -14.22 -6.03 9.45
C ALA A 62 -14.46 -6.97 10.65
N ASP A 63 -13.42 -7.29 11.42
CA ASP A 63 -13.52 -8.14 12.61
C ASP A 63 -14.46 -7.52 13.67
N ALA A 64 -14.38 -6.20 13.86
CA ALA A 64 -15.26 -5.48 14.78
C ALA A 64 -16.73 -5.49 14.30
N GLU A 65 -16.97 -5.39 12.99
CA GLU A 65 -18.31 -5.48 12.41
C GLU A 65 -18.90 -6.89 12.57
N VAL A 66 -18.12 -7.95 12.37
CA VAL A 66 -18.54 -9.34 12.63
C VAL A 66 -18.90 -9.52 14.10
N ALA A 67 -18.04 -9.07 15.02
CA ALA A 67 -18.32 -9.15 16.46
C ALA A 67 -19.58 -8.36 16.87
N ALA A 68 -19.80 -7.19 16.25
CA ALA A 68 -20.98 -6.38 16.47
C ALA A 68 -22.26 -7.06 15.93
N SER A 69 -22.18 -7.69 14.75
CA SER A 69 -23.28 -8.48 14.19
C SER A 69 -23.70 -9.61 15.14
N ALA A 70 -22.74 -10.41 15.60
CA ALA A 70 -22.99 -11.50 16.54
C ALA A 70 -23.57 -11.01 17.87
N ALA A 71 -23.18 -9.82 18.33
CA ALA A 71 -23.79 -9.19 19.50
C ALA A 71 -25.24 -8.74 19.24
N ILE A 72 -25.53 -8.17 18.06
CA ILE A 72 -26.88 -7.76 17.67
C ILE A 72 -27.81 -8.96 17.58
N GLU A 73 -27.39 -10.08 16.97
CA GLU A 73 -28.23 -11.27 16.87
C GLU A 73 -28.50 -11.90 18.26
N ARG A 74 -27.54 -11.87 19.18
CA ARG A 74 -27.80 -12.25 20.58
C ARG A 74 -28.84 -11.35 21.26
N ILE A 75 -28.84 -10.04 20.99
CA ILE A 75 -29.88 -9.14 21.52
C ILE A 75 -31.25 -9.45 20.89
N LEU A 76 -31.29 -9.76 19.59
CA LEU A 76 -32.54 -10.07 18.88
C LEU A 76 -33.12 -11.42 19.30
N ALA A 77 -32.28 -12.38 19.70
CA ALA A 77 -32.72 -13.67 20.27
C ALA A 77 -33.58 -13.48 21.53
N GLU A 78 -33.39 -12.39 22.27
CA GLU A 78 -34.21 -11.99 23.42
C GLU A 78 -35.57 -11.36 23.02
N ARG A 79 -35.93 -11.43 21.73
CA ARG A 79 -37.20 -10.93 21.14
C ARG A 79 -37.38 -9.42 21.23
N LEU A 80 -36.30 -8.65 21.26
CA LEU A 80 -36.35 -7.19 21.18
C LEU A 80 -36.69 -6.74 19.76
N ALA A 81 -37.45 -5.65 19.64
CA ALA A 81 -37.67 -5.01 18.35
C ALA A 81 -36.41 -4.24 17.90
N VAL A 82 -36.17 -4.15 16.59
CA VAL A 82 -34.99 -3.44 16.02
C VAL A 82 -34.88 -1.98 16.50
N LYS A 83 -36.02 -1.30 16.75
CA LYS A 83 -36.03 0.06 17.30
C LYS A 83 -35.38 0.14 18.69
N ASP A 84 -35.55 -0.90 19.50
CA ASP A 84 -35.03 -0.96 20.87
C ASP A 84 -33.54 -1.31 20.82
N VAL A 85 -33.12 -2.16 19.87
CA VAL A 85 -31.70 -2.43 19.59
C VAL A 85 -30.95 -1.16 19.17
N VAL A 86 -31.53 -0.35 18.27
CA VAL A 86 -31.00 0.97 17.88
C VAL A 86 -30.83 1.87 19.10
N HIS A 87 -31.84 1.90 19.98
CA HIS A 87 -31.78 2.72 21.19
C HIS A 87 -30.71 2.23 22.19
N LEU A 88 -30.56 0.91 22.37
CA LEU A 88 -29.62 0.32 23.33
C LEU A 88 -28.16 0.40 22.88
N THR A 89 -27.90 0.28 21.59
CA THR A 89 -26.54 0.28 21.03
C THR A 89 -26.07 1.68 20.62
N GLY A 90 -26.99 2.62 20.42
CA GLY A 90 -26.69 3.95 19.88
C GLY A 90 -26.33 3.95 18.39
N LEU A 91 -26.41 2.79 17.72
CA LEU A 91 -26.18 2.65 16.28
C LEU A 91 -27.41 3.13 15.52
N ASP A 92 -27.21 3.73 14.35
CA ASP A 92 -28.31 4.11 13.48
C ASP A 92 -28.99 2.88 12.84
N GLN A 93 -30.23 3.06 12.40
CA GLN A 93 -31.02 1.96 11.86
C GLN A 93 -30.42 1.36 10.58
N ALA A 94 -29.72 2.13 9.75
CA ALA A 94 -29.11 1.60 8.54
C ALA A 94 -27.90 0.72 8.89
N THR A 95 -27.08 1.14 9.86
CA THR A 95 -25.97 0.33 10.38
C THR A 95 -26.46 -0.97 11.02
N VAL A 96 -27.49 -0.95 11.87
CA VAL A 96 -28.06 -2.17 12.45
C VAL A 96 -28.58 -3.12 11.35
N ARG A 97 -29.20 -2.59 10.28
CA ARG A 97 -29.66 -3.42 9.16
C ARG A 97 -28.51 -4.03 8.38
N ARG A 98 -27.45 -3.26 8.09
CA ARG A 98 -26.25 -3.75 7.40
C ARG A 98 -25.58 -4.85 8.19
N LEU A 99 -25.39 -4.64 9.50
CA LEU A 99 -24.73 -5.62 10.36
C LEU A 99 -25.48 -6.95 10.38
N ARG A 100 -26.81 -6.93 10.44
CA ARG A 100 -27.60 -8.18 10.38
C ARG A 100 -27.48 -8.95 9.07
N GLN A 101 -27.13 -8.29 7.97
CA GLN A 101 -26.97 -8.95 6.67
C GLN A 101 -25.60 -9.63 6.55
N LEU A 102 -24.59 -9.15 7.28
CA LEU A 102 -23.22 -9.71 7.23
C LEU A 102 -23.15 -11.19 7.64
N GLU A 103 -23.92 -11.64 8.62
CA GLU A 103 -23.95 -13.07 8.99
C GLU A 103 -24.71 -13.93 7.99
N THR A 104 -25.67 -13.37 7.24
CA THR A 104 -26.45 -14.14 6.27
C THR A 104 -25.66 -14.44 4.99
N ASP A 105 -24.72 -13.57 4.62
CA ASP A 105 -23.89 -13.73 3.42
C ASP A 105 -22.62 -14.59 3.67
N GLY A 106 -22.32 -14.96 4.93
CA GLY A 106 -21.11 -15.68 5.32
C GLY A 106 -21.23 -17.21 5.44
N ASP A 107 -22.44 -17.76 5.36
CA ASP A 107 -22.71 -19.20 5.52
C ASP A 107 -22.79 -19.97 4.17
N ASP A 108 -22.64 -19.30 3.02
CA ASP A 108 -22.89 -19.88 1.69
C ASP A 108 -21.63 -20.28 0.87
N ASP A 109 -20.40 -20.10 1.38
CA ASP A 109 -19.15 -20.24 0.58
C ASP A 109 -18.19 -21.39 1.03
N ASP A 110 -18.63 -22.37 1.82
CA ASP A 110 -17.77 -23.48 2.30
C ASP A 110 -18.02 -24.88 1.68
N ASP A 111 -18.87 -25.00 0.65
CA ASP A 111 -19.07 -26.27 -0.07
C ASP A 111 -18.99 -26.07 -1.59
N ASP A 112 -17.81 -26.25 -2.20
CA ASP A 112 -17.58 -26.99 -3.46
C ASP A 112 -16.22 -26.64 -4.09
N GLU A 113 -15.18 -27.47 -3.86
CA GLU A 113 -14.11 -27.72 -4.85
C GLU A 113 -13.28 -28.96 -4.45
N THR A 114 -13.89 -30.14 -4.61
CA THR A 114 -13.13 -31.34 -5.02
C THR A 114 -13.75 -31.93 -6.28
N GLY A 115 -13.70 -31.14 -7.35
CA GLY A 115 -14.06 -31.54 -8.71
C GLY A 115 -12.96 -32.39 -9.36
N ASP A 116 -13.13 -33.71 -9.27
CA ASP A 116 -12.46 -34.75 -10.05
C ASP A 116 -12.25 -34.34 -11.53
N THR A 117 -10.98 -34.21 -11.95
CA THR A 117 -10.60 -34.05 -13.36
C THR A 117 -9.86 -35.27 -13.89
N SER A 118 -10.47 -36.45 -13.77
CA SER A 118 -10.08 -37.64 -14.54
C SER A 118 -10.69 -37.61 -15.94
N ARG A 119 -10.15 -36.75 -16.83
CA ARG A 119 -10.49 -36.73 -18.26
C ARG A 119 -9.95 -37.99 -18.96
N SER A 120 -10.83 -39.00 -19.04
CA SER A 120 -10.73 -40.16 -19.91
C SER A 120 -10.51 -39.75 -21.37
N ARG A 121 -9.34 -40.09 -21.94
CA ARG A 121 -9.09 -40.07 -23.39
C ARG A 121 -9.31 -41.48 -23.94
N HIS A 122 -10.48 -41.73 -24.49
CA HIS A 122 -10.72 -42.83 -25.41
C HIS A 122 -10.46 -42.34 -26.84
N HIS A 123 -9.46 -42.91 -27.50
CA HIS A 123 -9.27 -42.80 -28.94
C HIS A 123 -9.59 -44.18 -29.53
N CYS A 124 -10.70 -44.26 -30.27
CA CYS A 124 -10.81 -45.18 -31.41
C CYS A 124 -10.22 -44.49 -32.65
#